data_AF-A0A4S4DN16-F1
#
_entry.id   AF-A0A4S4DN16-F1
#
_cell.length_a   1.000
_cell.length_b   1.000
_cell.length_c   1.000
_cell.angle_alpha   90.00
_cell.angle_beta   90.00
_cell.angle_gamma   90.00
#
_symmetry.space_group_name_H-M   'P 1'
#
loop_
_entity.id
_entity.type
_entity.pdbx_description
1 polymer ?
#
loop_
_entity_poly.entity_id
_entity_poly.type
_entity_poly.pdbx_seq_one_letter_code
_entity_poly.pdbx_strand_id
1 'polypeptide(L)'
;MSQNYQAFTLMSLIPNLVKIPAIKALSLFNSSTLHGFDHTHQSISFVLHLFLSFEMLSHSQSFLLRLLSGRISSSSFTISSLLNHLTQTHLDFKPHHVLLYESIVNTYVQLRLPEQSLFYFTKMIEKGLVPSSNSFNGFLACLLRSNNFEKAWWVFKDMRGRVAMDVDRFGIMIKGCYENGDLNRAFDILAQLEDLGCVKTL
;
A
#
# COMPACT_ATOMS: atom_id res chain seq x y z
N MET A 1 -13.47 -37.94 -4.97
CA MET A 1 -12.19 -37.65 -5.68
C MET A 1 -12.35 -36.70 -6.88
N SER A 2 -13.56 -36.38 -7.36
CA SER A 2 -13.77 -35.52 -8.54
C SER A 2 -13.68 -34.01 -8.27
N GLN A 3 -14.15 -33.51 -7.12
CA GLN A 3 -14.12 -32.07 -6.80
C GLN A 3 -12.71 -31.52 -6.57
N ASN A 4 -11.83 -32.27 -5.90
CA ASN A 4 -10.44 -31.84 -5.66
C ASN A 4 -9.60 -31.82 -6.95
N TYR A 5 -9.90 -32.69 -7.92
CA TYR A 5 -9.21 -32.73 -9.20
C TYR A 5 -9.62 -31.56 -10.11
N GLN A 6 -10.91 -31.18 -10.07
CA GLN A 6 -11.42 -29.96 -10.73
C GLN A 6 -10.87 -28.68 -10.08
N ALA A 7 -10.70 -28.66 -8.76
CA ALA A 7 -10.08 -27.54 -8.04
C ALA A 7 -8.60 -27.35 -8.43
N PHE A 8 -7.85 -28.44 -8.52
CA PHE A 8 -6.45 -28.42 -8.92
C PHE A 8 -6.28 -27.96 -10.38
N THR A 9 -7.16 -28.40 -11.27
CA THR A 9 -7.14 -27.99 -12.69
C THR A 9 -7.53 -26.52 -12.86
N LEU A 10 -8.56 -26.00 -12.18
CA LEU A 10 -8.92 -24.57 -12.19
C LEU A 10 -7.82 -23.68 -11.60
N MET A 11 -7.20 -24.09 -10.48
CA MET A 11 -6.09 -23.36 -9.86
C MET A 11 -4.81 -23.40 -10.71
N SER A 12 -4.55 -24.52 -11.40
CA SER A 12 -3.45 -24.65 -12.37
C SER A 12 -3.69 -23.87 -13.67
N LEU A 13 -4.96 -23.55 -13.97
CA LEU A 13 -5.33 -22.72 -15.11
C LEU A 13 -5.09 -21.24 -14.83
N ILE A 14 -5.24 -20.75 -13.59
CA ILE A 14 -5.08 -19.33 -13.21
C ILE A 14 -3.81 -18.71 -13.84
N PRO A 15 -2.59 -19.28 -13.72
CA PRO A 15 -1.39 -18.76 -14.39
C PRO A 15 -1.45 -18.75 -15.93
N ASN A 16 -2.18 -19.69 -16.53
CA ASN A 16 -2.38 -19.80 -17.99
C ASN A 16 -3.47 -18.83 -18.51
N LEU A 17 -4.11 -18.04 -17.65
CA LEU A 17 -5.16 -17.07 -17.99
C LEU A 17 -4.64 -15.67 -18.31
N VAL A 18 -3.43 -15.53 -18.85
CA VAL A 18 -2.83 -14.24 -19.28
C VAL A 18 -3.71 -13.46 -20.28
N LYS A 19 -4.68 -14.13 -20.93
CA LYS A 19 -5.65 -13.52 -21.86
C LYS A 19 -7.00 -13.13 -21.23
N ILE A 20 -7.23 -13.38 -19.95
CA ILE A 20 -8.50 -13.07 -19.29
C ILE A 20 -8.47 -11.62 -18.74
N PRO A 21 -9.49 -10.79 -19.04
CA PRO A 21 -9.65 -9.48 -18.41
C PRO A 21 -9.60 -9.59 -16.89
N ALA A 22 -8.86 -8.72 -16.21
CA ALA A 22 -8.68 -8.76 -14.74
C ALA A 22 -10.02 -8.82 -13.96
N ILE A 23 -11.09 -8.20 -14.49
CA ILE A 23 -12.44 -8.24 -13.92
C ILE A 23 -13.03 -9.67 -13.92
N LYS A 24 -12.78 -10.45 -14.98
CA LYS A 24 -13.22 -11.85 -15.05
C LYS A 24 -12.42 -12.75 -14.09
N ALA A 25 -11.13 -12.46 -13.89
CA ALA A 25 -10.34 -13.14 -12.86
C ALA A 25 -10.91 -12.87 -11.46
N LEU A 26 -11.33 -11.62 -11.18
CA LEU A 26 -12.02 -11.28 -9.93
C LEU A 26 -13.36 -11.99 -9.77
N SER A 27 -14.18 -12.06 -10.83
CA SER A 27 -15.46 -12.78 -10.75
C SER A 27 -15.26 -14.26 -10.48
N LEU A 28 -14.26 -14.87 -11.12
CA LEU A 28 -13.91 -16.27 -10.88
C LEU A 28 -13.44 -16.47 -9.44
N PHE A 29 -12.54 -15.60 -8.94
CA PHE A 29 -12.06 -15.63 -7.57
C PHE A 29 -13.20 -15.52 -6.55
N ASN A 30 -14.14 -14.58 -6.77
CA ASN A 30 -15.29 -14.42 -5.88
C ASN A 30 -16.22 -15.64 -5.94
N SER A 31 -16.45 -16.21 -7.12
CA SER A 31 -17.26 -17.43 -7.26
C SER A 31 -16.62 -18.61 -6.52
N SER A 32 -15.30 -18.76 -6.58
CA SER A 32 -14.62 -19.84 -5.87
C SER A 32 -14.67 -19.64 -4.35
N THR A 33 -14.55 -18.40 -3.86
CA THR A 33 -14.80 -18.11 -2.43
C THR A 33 -16.22 -18.49 -2.02
N LEU A 34 -17.24 -18.15 -2.84
CA LEU A 34 -18.64 -18.50 -2.55
C LEU A 34 -18.88 -20.01 -2.50
N HIS A 35 -18.16 -20.78 -3.33
CA HIS A 35 -18.21 -22.24 -3.33
C HIS A 35 -17.33 -22.88 -2.26
N GLY A 36 -16.70 -22.10 -1.37
CA GLY A 36 -15.91 -22.60 -0.24
C GLY A 36 -14.52 -23.10 -0.62
N PHE A 37 -13.98 -22.67 -1.77
CA PHE A 37 -12.60 -22.98 -2.13
C PHE A 37 -11.61 -22.13 -1.32
N ASP A 38 -10.61 -22.80 -0.75
CA ASP A 38 -9.48 -22.14 -0.08
C ASP A 38 -8.51 -21.55 -1.10
N HIS A 39 -8.10 -20.31 -0.85
CA HIS A 39 -7.15 -19.58 -1.69
C HIS A 39 -5.73 -19.72 -1.19
N THR A 40 -4.78 -19.89 -2.10
CA THR A 40 -3.33 -19.99 -1.79
C THR A 40 -2.61 -18.67 -2.04
N HIS A 41 -1.37 -18.54 -1.55
CA HIS A 41 -0.48 -17.40 -1.86
C HIS A 41 -0.39 -17.13 -3.38
N GLN A 42 -0.34 -18.20 -4.18
CA GLN A 42 -0.23 -18.12 -5.65
C GLN A 42 -1.49 -17.55 -6.28
N SER A 43 -2.67 -18.03 -5.89
CA SER A 43 -3.94 -17.54 -6.44
C SER A 43 -4.17 -16.05 -6.16
N ILE A 44 -3.85 -15.62 -4.93
CA ILE A 44 -3.98 -14.22 -4.50
C ILE A 44 -2.94 -13.35 -5.17
N SER A 45 -1.68 -13.82 -5.22
CA SER A 45 -0.58 -13.13 -5.89
C SER A 45 -0.91 -12.89 -7.36
N PHE A 46 -1.43 -13.91 -8.05
CA PHE A 46 -1.83 -13.79 -9.45
C PHE A 46 -2.93 -12.74 -9.65
N VAL A 47 -4.01 -12.78 -8.86
CA VAL A 47 -5.11 -11.79 -8.99
C VAL A 47 -4.60 -10.37 -8.70
N LEU A 48 -3.77 -10.19 -7.68
CA LEU A 48 -3.21 -8.90 -7.34
C LEU A 48 -2.25 -8.39 -8.43
N HIS A 49 -1.39 -9.26 -8.97
CA HIS A 49 -0.51 -8.93 -10.09
C HIS A 49 -1.30 -8.55 -11.34
N LEU A 50 -2.42 -9.21 -11.64
CA LEU A 50 -3.31 -8.77 -12.72
C LEU A 50 -3.84 -7.36 -12.46
N PHE A 51 -4.36 -7.05 -11.28
CA PHE A 51 -4.85 -5.69 -11.01
C PHE A 51 -3.75 -4.63 -11.14
N LEU A 52 -2.55 -4.93 -10.64
CA LEU A 52 -1.43 -3.98 -10.70
C LEU A 52 -0.90 -3.80 -12.14
N SER A 53 -0.83 -4.87 -12.93
CA SER A 53 -0.37 -4.81 -14.33
C SER A 53 -1.35 -4.13 -15.27
N PHE A 54 -2.65 -4.15 -14.95
CA PHE A 54 -3.68 -3.39 -15.66
C PHE A 54 -4.01 -2.05 -14.99
N GLU A 55 -3.19 -1.59 -14.03
CA GLU A 55 -3.38 -0.34 -13.27
C GLU A 55 -4.78 -0.17 -12.63
N MET A 56 -5.44 -1.27 -12.30
CA MET A 56 -6.74 -1.30 -11.63
C MET A 56 -6.58 -1.03 -10.12
N LEU A 57 -6.09 0.15 -9.75
CA LEU A 57 -5.71 0.50 -8.38
C LEU A 57 -6.86 0.42 -7.38
N SER A 58 -8.08 0.80 -7.78
CA SER A 58 -9.27 0.69 -6.93
C SER A 58 -9.61 -0.76 -6.59
N HIS A 59 -9.41 -1.68 -7.53
CA HIS A 59 -9.65 -3.11 -7.35
C HIS A 59 -8.54 -3.74 -6.51
N SER A 60 -7.28 -3.36 -6.76
CA SER A 60 -6.14 -3.74 -5.91
C SER A 60 -6.38 -3.35 -4.45
N GLN A 61 -6.76 -2.10 -4.19
CA GLN A 61 -7.06 -1.61 -2.84
C GLN A 61 -8.23 -2.34 -2.20
N SER A 62 -9.38 -2.47 -2.90
CA SER A 62 -10.54 -3.17 -2.38
C SER A 62 -10.23 -4.63 -2.04
N PHE A 63 -9.44 -5.29 -2.89
CA PHE A 63 -9.02 -6.66 -2.71
C PHE A 63 -8.08 -6.83 -1.50
N LEU A 64 -7.06 -5.97 -1.38
CA LEU A 64 -6.17 -5.95 -0.22
C LEU A 64 -6.92 -5.61 1.07
N LEU A 65 -7.90 -4.70 1.04
CA LEU A 65 -8.72 -4.39 2.20
C LEU A 65 -9.48 -5.63 2.68
N ARG A 66 -10.08 -6.40 1.75
CA ARG A 66 -10.76 -7.66 2.09
C ARG A 66 -9.80 -8.70 2.67
N LEU A 67 -8.58 -8.81 2.13
CA LEU A 67 -7.55 -9.72 2.63
C LEU A 67 -7.10 -9.33 4.04
N LEU A 68 -6.69 -8.07 4.23
CA LEU A 68 -6.12 -7.58 5.48
C LEU A 68 -7.16 -7.42 6.59
N SER A 69 -8.42 -7.19 6.25
CA SER A 69 -9.53 -7.19 7.21
C SER A 69 -10.02 -8.61 7.57
N GLY A 70 -9.39 -9.67 7.04
CA GLY A 70 -9.75 -11.05 7.31
C GLY A 70 -11.04 -11.54 6.63
N ARG A 71 -11.65 -10.76 5.72
CA ARG A 71 -12.86 -11.17 4.98
C ARG A 71 -12.57 -12.28 3.97
N ILE A 72 -11.32 -12.42 3.56
CA ILE A 72 -10.82 -13.59 2.84
C ILE A 72 -9.93 -14.33 3.84
N SER A 73 -10.49 -15.36 4.44
CA SER A 73 -9.79 -16.25 5.36
C SER A 73 -9.33 -17.48 4.56
N SER A 74 -8.10 -17.95 4.80
CA SER A 74 -7.61 -19.20 4.22
C SER A 74 -6.80 -19.95 5.25
N SER A 75 -6.97 -21.27 5.31
CA SER A 75 -6.16 -22.15 6.14
C SER A 75 -4.72 -22.27 5.64
N SER A 76 -4.46 -21.94 4.37
CA SER A 76 -3.18 -22.20 3.71
C SER A 76 -2.12 -21.12 3.98
N PHE A 77 -2.49 -19.97 4.56
CA PHE A 77 -1.55 -18.87 4.79
C PHE A 77 -1.93 -17.97 5.96
N THR A 78 -0.92 -17.34 6.56
CA THR A 78 -1.10 -16.15 7.40
C THR A 78 -0.93 -14.89 6.57
N ILE A 79 -1.59 -13.79 6.96
CA ILE A 79 -1.44 -12.48 6.29
C ILE A 79 0.04 -12.08 6.18
N SER A 80 0.84 -12.30 7.23
CA SER A 80 2.27 -12.01 7.23
C SER A 80 3.03 -12.86 6.20
N SER A 81 2.74 -14.16 6.11
CA SER A 81 3.37 -15.04 5.11
C SER A 81 2.97 -14.65 3.68
N LEU A 82 1.72 -14.23 3.47
CA LEU A 82 1.21 -13.75 2.19
C LEU A 82 1.90 -12.46 1.77
N LEU A 83 1.95 -11.46 2.65
CA LEU A 83 2.60 -10.19 2.34
C LEU A 83 4.10 -10.37 2.13
N ASN A 84 4.74 -11.28 2.87
CA ASN A 84 6.13 -11.62 2.60
C ASN A 84 6.30 -12.24 1.21
N HIS A 85 5.43 -13.18 0.83
CA HIS A 85 5.41 -13.74 -0.53
C HIS A 85 5.22 -12.64 -1.58
N LEU A 86 4.18 -11.80 -1.48
CA LEU A 86 3.89 -10.70 -2.41
C LEU A 86 5.04 -9.69 -2.54
N THR A 87 5.73 -9.38 -1.44
CA THR A 87 6.83 -8.41 -1.45
C THR A 87 8.19 -9.01 -1.84
N GLN A 88 8.29 -10.35 -1.88
CA GLN A 88 9.47 -11.09 -2.34
C GLN A 88 9.33 -11.60 -3.78
N THR A 89 8.11 -11.80 -4.29
CA THR A 89 7.88 -12.17 -5.69
C THR A 89 8.55 -11.13 -6.57
N HIS A 90 9.50 -11.58 -7.40
CA HIS A 90 10.10 -10.74 -8.42
C HIS A 90 9.02 -10.40 -9.45
N LEU A 91 8.33 -9.26 -9.24
CA LEU A 91 7.68 -8.59 -10.35
C LEU A 91 8.80 -8.07 -11.25
N ASP A 92 8.80 -8.50 -12.50
CA ASP A 92 9.83 -8.12 -13.49
C ASP A 92 9.83 -6.60 -13.77
N PHE A 93 8.78 -5.90 -13.36
CA PHE A 93 8.58 -4.48 -13.62
C PHE A 93 8.56 -3.66 -12.32
N LYS A 94 9.58 -2.81 -12.14
CA LYS A 94 9.77 -1.95 -10.95
C LYS A 94 8.54 -1.10 -10.58
N PRO A 95 7.79 -0.49 -11.52
CA PRO A 95 6.56 0.23 -11.20
C PRO A 95 5.49 -0.62 -10.51
N HIS A 96 5.36 -1.92 -10.84
CA HIS A 96 4.38 -2.78 -10.17
C HIS A 96 4.74 -3.03 -8.70
N HIS A 97 6.03 -3.10 -8.36
CA HIS A 97 6.47 -3.17 -6.97
C HIS A 97 6.10 -1.90 -6.21
N VAL A 98 6.32 -0.71 -6.81
CA VAL A 98 5.91 0.57 -6.21
C VAL A 98 4.41 0.57 -5.92
N LEU A 99 3.59 0.22 -6.91
CA LEU A 99 2.13 0.16 -6.77
C LEU A 99 1.67 -0.88 -5.73
N LEU A 100 2.34 -2.03 -5.63
CA LEU A 100 2.06 -3.03 -4.61
C LEU A 100 2.30 -2.48 -3.21
N TYR A 101 3.49 -1.92 -2.96
CA TYR A 101 3.85 -1.35 -1.67
C TYR A 101 2.92 -0.21 -1.28
N GLU A 102 2.63 0.72 -2.20
CA GLU A 102 1.66 1.79 -1.98
C GLU A 102 0.28 1.26 -1.64
N SER A 103 -0.20 0.24 -2.36
CA SER A 103 -1.50 -0.36 -2.10
C SER A 103 -1.56 -1.00 -0.70
N ILE A 104 -0.49 -1.70 -0.28
CA ILE A 104 -0.39 -2.30 1.06
C ILE A 104 -0.38 -1.20 2.14
N VAL A 105 0.48 -0.19 2.00
CA VAL A 105 0.59 0.93 2.94
C VAL A 105 -0.75 1.66 3.06
N ASN A 106 -1.36 2.04 1.94
CA ASN A 106 -2.64 2.73 1.93
C ASN A 106 -3.76 1.89 2.55
N THR A 107 -3.75 0.57 2.36
CA THR A 107 -4.73 -0.31 3.00
C THR A 107 -4.56 -0.33 4.52
N TYR A 108 -3.34 -0.40 5.03
CA TYR A 108 -3.10 -0.30 6.48
C TYR A 108 -3.45 1.08 7.06
N VAL A 109 -3.21 2.16 6.31
CA VAL A 109 -3.69 3.51 6.65
C VAL A 109 -5.22 3.52 6.78
N GLN A 110 -5.95 2.94 5.81
CA GLN A 110 -7.41 2.84 5.84
C GLN A 110 -7.92 2.01 7.03
N LEU A 111 -7.20 0.94 7.39
CA LEU A 111 -7.49 0.10 8.55
C LEU A 111 -7.07 0.73 9.89
N ARG A 112 -6.47 1.93 9.88
CA ARG A 112 -5.95 2.64 11.07
C ARG A 112 -4.92 1.82 11.84
N LEU A 113 -4.04 1.14 11.10
CA LEU A 113 -2.97 0.29 11.61
C LEU A 113 -1.60 0.93 11.30
N PRO A 114 -1.20 1.99 12.05
CA PRO A 114 -0.04 2.82 11.71
C PRO A 114 1.29 2.08 11.81
N GLU A 115 1.42 1.08 12.68
CA GLU A 115 2.66 0.32 12.84
C GLU A 115 2.96 -0.56 11.63
N GLN A 116 1.96 -1.32 11.16
CA GLN A 116 2.06 -2.13 9.96
C GLN A 116 2.26 -1.26 8.72
N SER A 117 1.55 -0.13 8.64
CA SER A 117 1.74 0.86 7.58
C SER A 117 3.19 1.37 7.54
N LEU A 118 3.76 1.74 8.69
CA LEU A 118 5.14 2.19 8.79
C LEU A 118 6.13 1.10 8.41
N PHE A 119 5.93 -0.13 8.87
CA PHE A 119 6.79 -1.26 8.53
C PHE A 119 6.92 -1.45 7.01
N TYR A 120 5.78 -1.48 6.28
CA TYR A 120 5.81 -1.66 4.83
C TYR A 120 6.31 -0.41 4.10
N PHE A 121 6.05 0.79 4.62
CA PHE A 121 6.61 2.03 4.09
C PHE A 121 8.14 2.02 4.19
N THR A 122 8.71 1.72 5.36
CA THR A 122 10.16 1.64 5.53
C THR A 122 10.77 0.59 4.62
N LYS A 123 10.16 -0.61 4.52
CA LYS A 123 10.61 -1.67 3.60
C LYS A 123 10.58 -1.25 2.12
N MET A 124 9.64 -0.38 1.73
CA MET A 124 9.58 0.22 0.39
C MET A 124 10.80 1.12 0.15
N ILE A 125 11.12 1.99 1.11
CA ILE A 125 12.24 2.94 1.02
C ILE A 125 13.59 2.23 1.04
N GLU A 126 13.76 1.19 1.88
CA GLU A 126 14.96 0.36 1.94
C GLU A 126 15.25 -0.37 0.62
N LYS A 127 14.20 -0.73 -0.13
CA LYS A 127 14.31 -1.30 -1.49
C LYS A 127 14.58 -0.24 -2.57
N GLY A 128 14.74 1.02 -2.21
CA GLY A 128 14.93 2.13 -3.16
C GLY A 128 13.69 2.41 -4.01
N LEU A 129 12.50 2.05 -3.52
CA LEU A 129 11.23 2.36 -4.14
C LEU A 129 10.73 3.70 -3.58
N VAL A 130 10.29 4.58 -4.48
CA VAL A 130 9.83 5.93 -4.11
C VAL A 130 8.31 5.98 -4.20
N PRO A 131 7.59 6.34 -3.12
CA PRO A 131 6.14 6.46 -3.14
C PRO A 131 5.69 7.67 -3.94
N SER A 132 4.50 7.57 -4.50
CA SER A 132 3.78 8.66 -5.13
C SER A 132 3.45 9.76 -4.12
N SER A 133 3.26 10.97 -4.65
CA SER A 133 2.93 12.16 -3.88
C SER A 133 1.73 11.95 -2.95
N ASN A 134 0.66 11.37 -3.50
CA ASN A 134 -0.59 11.16 -2.77
C ASN A 134 -0.43 10.12 -1.66
N SER A 135 0.26 9.00 -1.94
CA SER A 135 0.51 7.95 -0.95
C SER A 135 1.38 8.46 0.21
N PHE A 136 2.39 9.27 -0.09
CA PHE A 136 3.24 9.90 0.93
C PHE A 136 2.45 10.86 1.83
N ASN A 137 1.64 11.75 1.25
CA ASN A 137 0.81 12.71 1.99
C ASN A 137 -0.21 12.00 2.88
N GLY A 138 -0.87 10.96 2.33
CA GLY A 138 -1.82 10.14 3.08
C GLY A 138 -1.16 9.43 4.27
N PHE A 139 0.05 8.93 4.09
CA PHE A 139 0.82 8.26 5.13
C PHE A 139 1.25 9.22 6.26
N LEU A 140 1.78 10.40 5.93
CA LEU A 140 2.12 11.43 6.92
C LEU A 140 0.90 11.83 7.75
N ALA A 141 -0.22 12.12 7.07
CA ALA A 141 -1.46 12.48 7.74
C ALA A 141 -2.01 11.34 8.63
N CYS A 142 -1.78 10.07 8.25
CA CYS A 142 -2.14 8.93 9.08
C CYS A 142 -1.30 8.88 10.38
N LEU A 143 0.02 9.03 10.27
CA LEU A 143 0.91 9.00 11.44
C LEU A 143 0.57 10.13 12.43
N LEU A 144 0.34 11.34 11.92
CA LEU A 144 -0.07 12.49 12.73
C LEU A 144 -1.40 12.24 13.45
N ARG A 145 -2.43 11.76 12.74
CA ARG A 145 -3.74 11.40 13.33
C ARG A 145 -3.68 10.26 14.35
N SER A 146 -2.66 9.43 14.28
CA SER A 146 -2.41 8.34 15.24
C SER A 146 -1.47 8.75 16.39
N ASN A 147 -1.27 10.05 16.63
CA ASN A 147 -0.35 10.61 17.64
C ASN A 147 1.10 10.09 17.53
N ASN A 148 1.53 9.71 16.33
CA ASN A 148 2.88 9.26 16.04
C ASN A 148 3.73 10.38 15.41
N PHE A 149 3.75 11.56 16.04
CA PHE A 149 4.40 12.76 15.50
C PHE A 149 5.88 12.57 15.17
N GLU A 150 6.67 11.99 16.09
CA GLU A 150 8.11 11.78 15.86
C GLU A 150 8.40 10.85 14.67
N LYS A 151 7.55 9.83 14.46
CA LYS A 151 7.66 8.96 13.28
C LYS A 151 7.31 9.72 12.01
N ALA A 152 6.26 10.54 12.03
CA ALA A 152 5.89 11.39 10.89
C ALA A 152 7.03 12.36 10.53
N TRP A 153 7.65 12.96 11.55
CA TRP A 153 8.78 13.86 11.40
C TRP A 153 10.01 13.18 10.78
N TRP A 154 10.36 11.99 11.27
CA TRP A 154 11.45 11.19 10.72
C TRP A 154 11.21 10.85 9.24
N VAL A 155 10.02 10.34 8.92
CA VAL A 155 9.62 10.01 7.53
C VAL A 155 9.68 11.24 6.63
N PHE A 156 9.17 12.38 7.11
CA PHE A 156 9.19 13.64 6.37
C PHE A 156 10.62 14.07 6.02
N LYS A 157 11.55 13.95 6.96
CA LYS A 157 12.97 14.28 6.74
C LYS A 157 13.66 13.31 5.80
N ASP A 158 13.48 11.99 5.96
CA ASP A 158 14.16 10.98 5.12
C ASP A 158 13.74 11.07 3.64
N MET A 159 12.49 11.47 3.38
CA MET A 159 11.96 11.59 2.02
C MET A 159 12.28 12.91 1.32
N ARG A 160 12.80 13.91 2.04
CA ARG A 160 13.03 15.27 1.53
C ARG A 160 14.01 15.35 0.34
N GLY A 161 14.87 14.35 0.18
CA GLY A 161 15.78 14.23 -0.98
C GLY A 161 15.34 13.21 -2.03
N ARG A 162 14.25 12.47 -1.79
CA ARG A 162 13.78 11.36 -2.64
C ARG A 162 12.47 11.68 -3.35
N VAL A 163 11.69 12.60 -2.81
CA VAL A 163 10.38 13.02 -3.34
C VAL A 163 10.36 14.54 -3.41
N ALA A 164 9.77 15.08 -4.48
CA ALA A 164 9.55 16.52 -4.60
C ALA A 164 8.68 17.00 -3.43
N MET A 165 9.20 17.93 -2.66
CA MET A 165 8.45 18.57 -1.59
C MET A 165 7.54 19.64 -2.20
N ASP A 166 6.24 19.57 -1.93
CA ASP A 166 5.26 20.59 -2.32
C ASP A 166 4.70 21.30 -1.09
N VAL A 167 4.01 22.40 -1.34
CA VAL A 167 3.37 23.22 -0.29
C VAL A 167 2.42 22.39 0.57
N ASP A 168 1.70 21.44 -0.04
CA ASP A 168 0.76 20.56 0.66
C ASP A 168 1.47 19.68 1.71
N ARG A 169 2.63 19.09 1.39
CA ARG A 169 3.43 18.30 2.35
C ARG A 169 3.88 19.12 3.54
N PHE A 170 4.38 20.33 3.28
CA PHE A 170 4.80 21.22 4.34
C PHE A 170 3.60 21.65 5.20
N GLY A 171 2.45 21.94 4.58
CA GLY A 171 1.20 22.26 5.27
C GLY A 171 0.73 21.14 6.20
N ILE A 172 0.82 19.87 5.76
CA ILE A 172 0.50 18.70 6.60
C ILE A 172 1.38 18.68 7.85
N MET A 173 2.68 18.92 7.71
CA MET A 173 3.61 18.91 8.84
C MET A 173 3.47 20.13 9.75
N ILE A 174 3.25 21.33 9.21
CA ILE A 174 2.97 22.54 10.01
C ILE A 174 1.73 22.31 10.88
N LYS A 175 0.66 21.77 10.30
CA LYS A 175 -0.54 21.40 11.04
C LYS A 175 -0.22 20.35 12.12
N GLY A 176 0.56 19.34 11.78
CA GLY A 176 1.01 18.32 12.74
C GLY A 176 1.81 18.91 13.91
N CYS A 177 2.72 19.85 13.65
CA CYS A 177 3.48 20.55 14.68
C CYS A 177 2.57 21.36 15.61
N TYR A 178 1.60 22.07 15.04
CA TYR A 178 0.60 22.82 15.80
C TYR A 178 -0.23 21.90 16.71
N GLU A 179 -0.75 20.79 16.18
CA GLU A 179 -1.54 19.81 16.93
C GLU A 179 -0.72 19.10 18.02
N ASN A 180 0.58 18.91 17.80
CA ASN A 180 1.51 18.34 18.78
C ASN A 180 2.06 19.37 19.79
N GLY A 181 1.75 20.66 19.63
CA GLY A 181 2.25 21.76 20.47
C GLY A 181 3.73 22.13 20.25
N ASP A 182 4.38 21.61 19.21
CA ASP A 182 5.79 21.89 18.88
C ASP A 182 5.89 23.04 17.87
N LEU A 183 5.68 24.26 18.36
CA LEU A 183 5.70 25.47 17.54
C LEU A 183 7.10 25.76 16.97
N ASN A 184 8.17 25.35 17.65
CA ASN A 184 9.54 25.56 17.16
C ASN A 184 9.75 24.85 15.83
N ARG A 185 9.38 23.56 15.75
CA ARG A 185 9.45 22.80 14.49
C ARG A 185 8.50 23.35 13.42
N ALA A 186 7.36 23.93 13.81
CA ALA A 186 6.46 24.59 12.86
C ALA A 186 7.12 25.81 12.20
N PHE A 187 7.76 26.67 13.00
CA PHE A 187 8.48 27.85 12.51
C PHE A 187 9.69 27.45 11.64
N ASP A 188 10.43 26.40 12.02
CA ASP A 188 11.53 25.89 11.21
C ASP A 188 11.06 25.47 9.81
N ILE A 189 9.91 24.79 9.71
CA ILE A 189 9.32 24.41 8.42
C ILE A 189 8.88 25.65 7.63
N LEU A 190 8.21 26.61 8.29
CA LEU A 190 7.74 27.83 7.64
C LEU A 190 8.91 28.60 7.01
N ALA A 191 9.99 28.82 7.76
CA ALA A 191 11.19 29.49 7.26
C ALA A 191 11.76 28.78 6.02
N GLN A 192 11.81 27.43 6.04
CA GLN A 192 12.28 26.66 4.90
C GLN A 192 11.38 26.78 3.67
N LEU A 193 10.08 26.98 3.88
CA LEU A 193 9.11 27.15 2.80
C LEU A 193 9.18 28.56 2.18
N GLU A 194 9.50 29.57 2.98
CA GLU A 194 9.83 30.93 2.53
C GLU A 194 11.12 30.93 1.70
N ASP A 195 12.17 30.23 2.15
CA ASP A 195 13.43 30.09 1.42
C ASP A 195 13.28 29.40 0.06
N LEU A 196 12.30 28.49 -0.07
CA LEU A 196 11.96 27.82 -1.33
C LEU A 196 11.13 28.70 -2.28
N GLY A 197 10.77 29.93 -1.87
CA GLY A 197 9.98 30.86 -2.65
C GLY A 197 8.50 30.45 -2.81
N CYS A 198 8.02 29.51 -1.99
CA CYS A 198 6.69 28.90 -2.12
C CYS A 198 5.59 29.63 -1.35
N VAL A 199 5.91 30.57 -0.46
CA VAL A 199 4.93 31.48 0.17
C VAL A 199 5.42 32.92 0.04
N LYS A 200 4.60 33.75 -0.61
CA LYS A 200 4.61 35.20 -0.34
C LYS A 200 3.68 35.42 0.84
N THR A 201 4.28 35.86 1.93
CA THR A 201 3.62 36.33 3.15
C THR A 201 2.59 37.41 2.80
N LEU A 202 1.33 37.22 3.19
CA LEU A 202 0.37 38.27 3.51
C LEU A 202 -0.51 37.80 4.68
#